data_AF-A0A317V0S7-F1
#
_entry.id   AF-A0A317V0S7-F1
#
_cell.length_a   1.000
_cell.length_b   1.000
_cell.length_c   1.000
_cell.angle_alpha   90.00
_cell.angle_beta   90.00
_cell.angle_gamma   90.00
#
_symmetry.space_group_name_H-M   'P 1'
#
loop_
_entity.id
_entity.type
_entity.pdbx_description
1 polymer ?
#
loop_
_entity_poly.entity_id
_entity_poly.type
_entity_poly.pdbx_seq_one_letter_code
_entity_poly.pdbx_strand_id
1 'polypeptide(L)' 'ASNTSFANNQDRASLIRYIIYLFNNFINWLSKKQYYIILLTTEAELLALITIVKQLL' A
#
# COMPACT_ATOMS: atom_id res chain seq x y z
N ALA A 1 26.14 17.54 -6.80
CA ALA A 1 25.29 16.34 -6.94
C ALA A 1 23.94 16.79 -7.49
N SER A 2 23.60 16.38 -8.71
CA SER A 2 22.45 16.89 -9.46
C SER A 2 21.16 16.19 -9.04
N ASN A 3 20.06 16.95 -8.94
CA ASN A 3 18.69 16.50 -8.64
C ASN A 3 18.17 15.36 -9.56
N THR A 4 18.94 15.01 -10.60
CA THR A 4 18.67 13.93 -11.55
C THR A 4 18.79 12.54 -10.92
N SER A 5 19.51 12.35 -9.80
CA SER A 5 19.62 11.02 -9.17
C SER A 5 18.30 10.56 -8.54
N PHE A 6 17.49 11.49 -8.02
CA PHE A 6 16.16 11.18 -7.45
C PHE A 6 15.15 10.79 -8.54
N ALA A 7 15.30 11.31 -9.75
CA ALA A 7 14.40 11.04 -10.86
C ALA A 7 14.54 9.60 -11.40
N ASN A 8 15.72 8.98 -11.24
CA ASN A 8 16.05 7.63 -11.73
C ASN A 8 15.67 6.50 -10.77
N ASN A 9 14.91 6.79 -9.71
CA ASN A 9 14.32 5.74 -8.88
C ASN A 9 13.15 5.12 -9.65
N GLN A 10 13.40 3.99 -10.31
CA GLN A 10 12.36 3.16 -10.96
C GLN A 10 11.35 2.59 -9.94
N ASP A 11 11.68 2.65 -8.64
CA ASP A 11 10.90 2.16 -7.53
C ASP A 11 10.00 3.26 -6.93
N ARG A 12 9.05 3.78 -7.72
CA ARG A 12 8.09 4.82 -7.26
C ARG A 12 6.80 4.25 -6.66
N ALA A 13 6.65 2.93 -6.64
CA ALA A 13 5.43 2.30 -6.17
C ALA A 13 5.35 2.38 -4.64
N SER A 14 4.25 2.90 -4.11
CA SER A 14 4.06 2.99 -2.66
C SER A 14 3.84 1.59 -2.05
N LEU A 15 4.07 1.45 -0.75
CA LEU A 15 3.80 0.22 -0.02
C LEU A 15 2.39 0.27 0.58
N ILE A 16 1.58 -0.77 0.36
CA ILE A 16 0.35 -0.98 1.14
C ILE A 16 0.69 -1.85 2.33
N ARG A 17 0.23 -1.42 3.51
CA ARG A 17 0.28 -2.21 4.74
C ARG A 17 -1.05 -2.15 5.47
N TYR A 18 -1.51 -3.28 5.97
CA TYR A 18 -2.65 -3.33 6.87
C TYR A 18 -2.52 -4.49 7.86
N ILE A 19 -3.24 -4.35 8.98
CA ILE A 19 -3.39 -5.37 10.02
C ILE A 19 -4.88 -5.42 10.38
N ILE A 20 -5.44 -6.62 10.46
CA ILE A 20 -6.85 -6.87 10.76
C ILE A 20 -6.93 -7.56 12.13
N TYR A 21 -7.69 -6.94 13.04
CA TYR A 21 -8.06 -7.51 14.32
C TYR A 21 -9.58 -7.63 14.43
N LEU A 22 -10.08 -8.73 15.00
CA LEU A 22 -11.50 -8.92 15.32
C LEU A 22 -11.62 -9.42 16.76
N PHE A 23 -12.43 -8.75 17.58
CA PHE A 23 -12.55 -9.03 19.02
C PHE A 23 -11.19 -9.14 19.71
N ASN A 24 -10.25 -8.24 19.39
CA ASN A 24 -8.89 -8.22 19.90
C ASN A 24 -8.02 -9.43 19.50
N ASN A 25 -8.52 -10.32 18.63
CA ASN A 25 -7.76 -11.40 18.03
C ASN A 25 -7.17 -10.98 16.69
N PHE A 26 -5.90 -11.28 16.49
CA PHE A 26 -5.23 -11.09 15.22
C PHE A 26 -5.80 -12.04 14.16
N ILE A 27 -6.28 -11.50 13.03
CA ILE A 27 -6.76 -12.31 11.91
C ILE A 27 -5.68 -12.41 10.84
N ASN A 28 -5.22 -11.26 10.36
CA ASN A 28 -4.35 -11.22 9.18
C ASN A 28 -3.58 -9.90 9.10
N TRP A 29 -2.50 -9.92 8.34
CA TRP A 29 -1.73 -8.75 7.96
C TRP A 29 -1.24 -8.87 6.53
N LEU A 30 -0.97 -7.73 5.90
CA LEU A 30 -0.30 -7.68 4.61
C LEU A 30 0.69 -6.53 4.61
N SER A 31 1.86 -6.76 4.03
CA SER A 31 2.77 -5.70 3.59
C SER A 31 3.22 -6.02 2.18
N LYS A 32 2.68 -5.30 1.20
CA LYS A 32 2.96 -5.55 -0.21
C LYS A 32 3.23 -4.24 -0.93
N LYS A 33 4.18 -4.27 -1.86
CA LYS A 33 4.39 -3.16 -2.78
C LYS A 33 3.19 -3.04 -3.72
N GLN A 34 2.66 -1.82 -3.85
CA GLN A 34 1.57 -1.55 -4.78
C GLN A 34 2.04 -1.88 -6.20
N TYR A 35 1.17 -2.53 -6.95
CA TYR A 35 1.44 -2.84 -8.36
C TYR A 35 1.46 -1.57 -9.22
N TYR A 36 0.66 -0.57 -8.83
CA TYR A 36 0.55 0.70 -9.52
C TYR A 36 1.37 1.78 -8.81
N ILE A 37 2.03 2.62 -9.60
CA ILE A 37 2.60 3.87 -9.12
C ILE A 37 1.44 4.84 -8.97
N ILE A 38 0.98 5.00 -7.73
CA ILE A 38 -0.13 5.89 -7.40
C ILE A 38 0.47 7.23 -6.95
N LEU A 39 -0.01 8.31 -7.56
CA LEU A 39 0.51 9.66 -7.31
C LEU A 39 -0.08 10.29 -6.04
N LEU A 40 -1.27 9.84 -5.62
CA LEU A 40 -2.00 10.40 -4.49
C LEU A 40 -2.14 9.39 -3.35
N THR A 41 -1.85 9.83 -2.12
CA THR A 41 -1.98 8.99 -0.92
C THR A 41 -3.42 8.50 -0.71
N THR A 42 -4.41 9.32 -1.03
CA THR A 42 -5.84 8.96 -0.90
C THR A 42 -6.25 7.80 -1.80
N GLU A 43 -5.76 7.78 -3.04
CA GLU A 43 -6.01 6.67 -3.97
C GLU A 43 -5.33 5.38 -3.48
N ALA A 44 -4.13 5.50 -2.92
CA ALA A 44 -3.39 4.39 -2.32
C ALA A 44 -4.12 3.78 -1.12
N GLU A 45 -4.70 4.62 -0.26
CA GLU A 45 -5.52 4.21 0.89
C GLU A 45 -6.84 3.55 0.45
N LEU A 46 -7.51 4.11 -0.57
CA LEU A 46 -8.73 3.54 -1.12
C LEU A 46 -8.50 2.14 -1.71
N LEU A 47 -7.39 1.94 -2.42
CA LEU A 47 -6.99 0.62 -2.92
C LEU A 47 -6.67 -0.35 -1.79
N ALA A 48 -6.05 0.12 -0.70
CA ALA A 48 -5.82 -0.72 0.48
C ALA A 48 -7.16 -1.16 1.09
N LEU A 49 -8.13 -0.25 1.24
CA LEU A 49 -9.46 -0.55 1.74
C LEU A 49 -10.17 -1.59 0.87
N ILE A 50 -10.20 -1.40 -0.45
CA ILE A 50 -10.81 -2.35 -1.39
C ILE A 50 -10.15 -3.73 -1.27
N THR A 51 -8.83 -3.76 -1.10
CA THR A 51 -8.07 -5.02 -0.93
C THR A 51 -8.46 -5.73 0.36
N ILE A 52 -8.61 -5.00 1.46
CA ILE A 52 -9.04 -5.54 2.76
C ILE A 52 -10.45 -6.11 2.66
N VAL A 53 -11.40 -5.34 2.09
CA VAL A 53 -12.80 -5.77 1.95
C VAL A 53 -12.91 -7.04 1.11
N LYS A 54 -12.16 -7.12 -0.01
CA LYS A 54 -12.10 -8.34 -0.85
C LYS A 54 -11.54 -9.56 -0.12
N GLN A 55 -10.75 -9.38 0.93
CA GLN A 55 -10.20 -10.49 1.69
C GLN A 55 -11.10 -10.91 2.85
N LEU A 56 -12.00 -10.03 3.30
CA LEU A 56 -12.92 -10.29 4.41
C LEU A 56 -14.27 -10.87 3.95
N LEU A 57 -14.65 -10.61 2.69
CA LEU A 57 -15.90 -11.05 2.06
C LEU A 57 -15.66 -12.32 1.22
#